data_AF-A0A1E8TQ37-F1
#
_entry.id   AF-A0A1E8TQ37-F1
#
_cell.length_a   1.000
_cell.length_b   1.000
_cell.length_c   1.000
_cell.angle_alpha   90.00
_cell.angle_beta   90.00
_cell.angle_gamma   90.00
#
_symmetry.space_group_name_H-M   'P 1'
#
loop_
_entity.id
_entity.type
_entity.pdbx_description
1 polymer ?
#
loop_
_entity_poly.entity_id
_entity_poly.type
_entity_poly.pdbx_seq_one_letter_code
_entity_poly.pdbx_strand_id
1 'polypeptide(L)'
;MDAKLRYKAKKIKIIFFDIDDTLRNSKTGFVPSTIPTVFKQLREKGILTGIATGRGIFGVVPEIRELKPDFFVTLNGAYIEDKKGNVIDSNKISKDKVESYIAWTKEVGIDYGLVGSHTAKLSTRTELISEAIDPIYPDLDVDPDFYKKEDIYQMWTFEDQGDDLTLPESLASTLRMVRWHQHSSDIVPISGSKATGVEKVVEHLGLKPENVMVFGDGLNDLELFDYAGISVAMGIAHDKIKEKADYITKTLEEDGIFDALEGFGMVEKELHFPQVDIETVEGPLATIKTNHGELRIKLFPEHAPKTVANFIALSKDGYYDGVIFHRIIKDFMIQGGDPTGTGMGGESIYGESFEDEFSEELYNIRGALSMANAGPNTNGSQFFIVQNQHLPYSKKEIARGGWPEPIAEIYAEQGGTPHLDRRHTVFGQLADEASYEVLDTIAGVETGAMDKPVEDVVIETIEIED
;
A
#
# COMPACT_ATOMS: atom_id res chain seq x y z
N MET A 1 -16.49 2.54 -8.62
CA MET A 1 -17.14 3.18 -7.46
C MET A 1 -18.14 4.24 -7.92
N ASP A 2 -19.37 4.25 -7.41
CA ASP A 2 -20.39 5.22 -7.85
C ASP A 2 -20.26 6.60 -7.16
N ALA A 3 -20.87 7.62 -7.76
CA ALA A 3 -20.79 9.01 -7.29
C ALA A 3 -21.50 9.26 -5.95
N LYS A 4 -22.56 8.49 -5.64
CA LYS A 4 -23.31 8.62 -4.39
C LYS A 4 -22.47 8.15 -3.22
N LEU A 5 -21.73 7.04 -3.39
CA LEU A 5 -20.86 6.51 -2.35
C LEU A 5 -19.66 7.44 -2.10
N ARG A 6 -19.05 8.01 -3.15
CA ARG A 6 -18.02 9.05 -3.01
C ARG A 6 -18.53 10.29 -2.27
N TYR A 7 -19.79 10.67 -2.47
CA TYR A 7 -20.39 11.78 -1.74
C TYR A 7 -20.59 11.46 -0.26
N LYS A 8 -21.09 10.25 0.08
CA LYS A 8 -21.15 9.77 1.48
C LYS A 8 -19.77 9.80 2.14
N ALA A 9 -18.73 9.39 1.41
CA ALA A 9 -17.36 9.27 1.93
C ALA A 9 -16.80 10.60 2.48
N LYS A 10 -17.26 11.75 1.96
CA LYS A 10 -16.87 13.08 2.47
C LYS A 10 -17.32 13.35 3.91
N LYS A 11 -18.30 12.61 4.42
CA LYS A 11 -18.79 12.72 5.81
C LYS A 11 -17.99 11.88 6.79
N ILE A 12 -17.15 10.96 6.32
CA ILE A 12 -16.41 10.04 7.17
C ILE A 12 -15.41 10.82 8.04
N LYS A 13 -15.36 10.44 9.32
CA LYS A 13 -14.49 11.00 10.35
C LYS A 13 -13.69 9.93 11.09
N ILE A 14 -14.14 8.68 11.03
CA ILE A 14 -13.45 7.55 11.63
C ILE A 14 -13.61 6.31 10.75
N ILE A 15 -12.55 5.51 10.64
CA ILE A 15 -12.56 4.22 9.94
C ILE A 15 -12.16 3.13 10.92
N PHE A 16 -12.98 2.08 11.03
CA PHE A 16 -12.64 0.88 11.78
C PHE A 16 -12.24 -0.26 10.84
N PHE A 17 -11.22 -1.00 11.23
CA PHE A 17 -10.72 -2.15 10.50
C PHE A 17 -10.79 -3.40 11.39
N ASP A 18 -11.29 -4.51 10.85
CA ASP A 18 -10.98 -5.82 11.42
C ASP A 18 -9.51 -6.17 11.20
N ILE A 19 -8.99 -7.12 11.98
CA ILE A 19 -7.62 -7.62 11.85
C ILE A 19 -7.56 -8.78 10.87
N ASP A 20 -8.14 -9.91 11.25
CA ASP A 20 -7.96 -11.19 10.55
C ASP A 20 -8.63 -11.13 9.19
N ASP A 21 -7.90 -11.50 8.14
CA ASP A 21 -8.35 -11.51 6.74
C ASP A 21 -8.86 -10.15 6.20
N THR A 22 -8.59 -9.07 6.94
CA THR A 22 -8.86 -7.67 6.58
C THR A 22 -7.58 -6.83 6.55
N LEU A 23 -6.91 -6.65 7.70
CA LEU A 23 -5.58 -5.99 7.76
C LEU A 23 -4.44 -7.00 7.65
N ARG A 24 -4.65 -8.23 8.12
CA ARG A 24 -3.64 -9.27 8.21
C ARG A 24 -4.21 -10.62 7.84
N ASN A 25 -3.57 -11.32 6.90
CA ASN A 25 -3.96 -12.70 6.57
C ASN A 25 -3.81 -13.58 7.82
N SER A 26 -4.89 -14.27 8.20
CA SER A 26 -4.96 -15.03 9.45
C SER A 26 -3.98 -16.21 9.48
N LYS A 27 -3.64 -16.77 8.32
CA LYS A 27 -2.78 -17.96 8.17
C LYS A 27 -1.31 -17.63 7.92
N THR A 28 -1.04 -16.68 7.03
CA THR A 28 0.33 -16.35 6.61
C THR A 28 0.94 -15.22 7.42
N GLY A 29 0.09 -14.42 8.08
CA GLY A 29 0.50 -13.18 8.72
C GLY A 29 0.89 -12.07 7.77
N PHE A 30 0.61 -12.21 6.48
CA PHE A 30 0.87 -11.17 5.49
C PHE A 30 0.05 -9.91 5.78
N VAL A 31 0.72 -8.76 5.78
CA VAL A 31 0.14 -7.41 5.85
C VAL A 31 0.66 -6.64 4.63
N PRO A 32 -0.22 -6.01 3.82
CA PRO A 32 0.23 -5.26 2.67
C PRO A 32 1.13 -4.09 3.07
N SER A 33 2.20 -3.85 2.30
CA SER A 33 3.19 -2.79 2.58
C SER A 33 2.58 -1.37 2.50
N THR A 34 1.41 -1.23 1.87
CA THR A 34 0.67 0.03 1.76
C THR A 34 -0.06 0.42 3.04
N ILE A 35 -0.31 -0.50 3.98
CA ILE A 35 -1.11 -0.26 5.19
C ILE A 35 -0.51 0.84 6.10
N PRO A 36 0.80 0.87 6.39
CA PRO A 36 1.40 2.00 7.11
C PRO A 36 1.14 3.36 6.44
N THR A 37 1.25 3.42 5.11
CA THR A 37 0.97 4.63 4.32
C THR A 37 -0.50 5.03 4.40
N VAL A 38 -1.43 4.06 4.36
CA VAL A 38 -2.87 4.29 4.57
C VAL A 38 -3.11 5.00 5.92
N PHE A 39 -2.60 4.44 7.02
CA PHE A 39 -2.81 5.01 8.36
C PHE A 39 -2.15 6.39 8.51
N LYS A 40 -1.00 6.61 7.89
CA LYS A 40 -0.33 7.92 7.84
C LYS A 40 -1.21 8.96 7.13
N GLN A 41 -1.65 8.69 5.90
CA GLN A 41 -2.41 9.64 5.10
C GLN A 41 -3.81 9.93 5.67
N LEU A 42 -4.49 8.92 6.22
CA LEU A 42 -5.77 9.13 6.92
C LEU A 42 -5.59 10.11 8.10
N ARG A 43 -4.52 9.95 8.88
CA ARG A 43 -4.19 10.82 10.01
C ARG A 43 -3.88 12.25 9.57
N GLU A 44 -3.13 12.42 8.48
CA GLU A 44 -2.84 13.74 7.87
C GLU A 44 -4.11 14.44 7.38
N LYS A 45 -5.09 13.68 6.88
CA LYS A 45 -6.42 14.18 6.51
C LYS A 45 -7.37 14.35 7.71
N GLY A 46 -6.92 14.07 8.93
CA GLY A 46 -7.68 14.21 10.17
C GLY A 46 -8.81 13.18 10.33
N ILE A 47 -8.70 12.04 9.65
CA ILE A 47 -9.61 10.90 9.79
C ILE A 47 -9.05 9.98 10.88
N LEU A 48 -9.86 9.73 11.91
CA LEU A 48 -9.49 8.84 13.01
C LEU A 48 -9.49 7.38 12.52
N THR A 49 -8.65 6.56 13.16
CA THR A 49 -8.56 5.13 12.83
C THR A 49 -8.86 4.28 14.07
N GLY A 50 -9.53 3.16 13.89
CA GLY A 50 -9.82 2.22 14.97
C GLY A 50 -9.65 0.77 14.53
N ILE A 51 -9.37 -0.10 15.49
CA ILE A 51 -9.35 -1.55 15.28
C ILE A 51 -10.57 -2.14 15.97
N ALA A 52 -11.34 -2.98 15.27
CA ALA A 52 -12.52 -3.66 15.81
C ALA A 52 -12.35 -5.18 15.66
N THR A 53 -11.99 -5.87 16.73
CA THR A 53 -11.56 -7.27 16.68
C THR A 53 -12.13 -8.12 17.81
N GLY A 54 -12.25 -9.43 17.56
CA GLY A 54 -12.53 -10.41 18.61
C GLY A 54 -11.33 -10.68 19.53
N ARG A 55 -10.11 -10.31 19.10
CA ARG A 55 -8.89 -10.50 19.88
C ARG A 55 -8.86 -9.58 21.10
N GLY A 56 -8.19 -10.02 22.17
CA GLY A 56 -7.78 -9.11 23.25
C GLY A 56 -6.64 -8.20 22.79
N ILE A 57 -6.39 -7.09 23.48
CA ILE A 57 -5.30 -6.17 23.10
C ILE A 57 -3.95 -6.90 23.04
N PHE A 58 -3.70 -7.82 23.97
CA PHE A 58 -2.52 -8.69 24.03
C PHE A 58 -2.37 -9.60 22.80
N GLY A 59 -3.48 -9.86 22.11
CA GLY A 59 -3.59 -10.62 20.87
C GLY A 59 -3.38 -9.83 19.59
N VAL A 60 -3.38 -8.50 19.66
CA VAL A 60 -3.08 -7.64 18.52
C VAL A 60 -1.58 -7.69 18.29
N VAL A 61 -1.17 -8.17 17.11
CA VAL A 61 0.24 -8.33 16.75
C VAL A 61 0.99 -6.99 16.70
N PRO A 62 2.32 -6.96 16.94
CA PRO A 62 3.11 -5.73 17.00
C PRO A 62 2.96 -4.84 15.76
N GLU A 63 3.00 -5.41 14.56
CA GLU A 63 2.85 -4.68 13.29
C GLU A 63 1.54 -3.86 13.20
N ILE A 64 0.43 -4.38 13.75
CA ILE A 64 -0.86 -3.65 13.79
C ILE A 64 -0.87 -2.59 14.90
N ARG A 65 -0.22 -2.84 16.04
CA ARG A 65 -0.07 -1.83 17.10
C ARG A 65 0.80 -0.65 16.64
N GLU A 66 1.82 -0.92 15.83
CA GLU A 66 2.74 0.08 15.27
C GLU A 66 2.05 1.07 14.31
N LEU A 67 0.90 0.70 13.75
CA LEU A 67 0.03 1.61 12.98
C LEU A 67 -0.54 2.75 13.85
N LYS A 68 -0.50 2.60 15.19
CA LYS A 68 -0.99 3.57 16.17
C LYS A 68 -2.43 4.03 15.86
N PRO A 69 -3.40 3.11 15.82
CA PRO A 69 -4.80 3.46 15.70
C PRO A 69 -5.22 4.34 16.88
N ASP A 70 -6.23 5.19 16.68
CA ASP A 70 -6.75 6.06 17.73
C ASP A 70 -7.56 5.31 18.79
N PHE A 71 -8.18 4.18 18.41
CA PHE A 71 -9.00 3.34 19.29
C PHE A 71 -8.81 1.85 19.04
N PHE A 72 -8.92 1.07 20.11
CA PHE A 72 -9.04 -0.39 20.08
C PHE A 72 -10.38 -0.81 20.67
N VAL A 73 -11.23 -1.42 19.86
CA VAL A 73 -12.46 -2.12 20.25
C VAL A 73 -12.15 -3.61 20.23
N THR A 74 -11.83 -4.17 21.39
CA THR A 74 -11.30 -5.54 21.54
C THR A 74 -12.30 -6.45 22.21
N LEU A 75 -12.04 -7.77 22.20
CA LEU A 75 -12.88 -8.78 22.85
C LEU A 75 -14.35 -8.67 22.41
N ASN A 76 -14.56 -8.50 21.09
CA ASN A 76 -15.87 -8.28 20.48
C ASN A 76 -16.66 -7.12 21.13
N GLY A 77 -15.97 -6.02 21.42
CA GLY A 77 -16.56 -4.81 22.00
C GLY A 77 -16.64 -4.80 23.53
N ALA A 78 -16.16 -5.85 24.22
CA ALA A 78 -16.19 -5.89 25.68
C ALA A 78 -15.14 -4.99 26.35
N TYR A 79 -14.09 -4.58 25.63
CA TYR A 79 -13.06 -3.68 26.17
C TYR A 79 -12.61 -2.66 25.13
N ILE A 80 -12.72 -1.38 25.48
CA ILE A 80 -12.44 -0.27 24.59
C ILE A 80 -11.43 0.68 25.22
N GLU A 81 -10.35 0.95 24.50
CA GLU A 81 -9.34 1.92 24.91
C GLU A 81 -8.94 2.86 23.77
N ASP A 82 -8.51 4.06 24.15
CA ASP A 82 -7.88 4.99 23.22
C ASP A 82 -6.37 4.70 23.06
N LYS A 83 -5.73 5.38 22.10
CA LYS A 83 -4.28 5.27 21.85
C LYS A 83 -3.36 5.63 23.03
N LYS A 84 -3.90 6.22 24.11
CA LYS A 84 -3.16 6.55 25.33
C LYS A 84 -3.37 5.49 26.42
N GLY A 85 -4.17 4.46 26.15
CA GLY A 85 -4.56 3.43 27.12
C GLY A 85 -5.66 3.88 28.07
N ASN A 86 -6.39 4.96 27.78
CA ASN A 86 -7.55 5.34 28.59
C ASN A 86 -8.73 4.45 28.20
N VAL A 87 -9.35 3.82 29.20
CA VAL A 87 -10.57 3.02 28.99
C VAL A 87 -11.73 3.95 28.65
N ILE A 88 -12.35 3.73 27.50
CA ILE A 88 -13.53 4.48 27.04
C ILE A 88 -14.80 3.82 27.57
N ASP A 89 -14.90 2.49 27.42
CA ASP A 89 -16.00 1.68 27.94
C ASP A 89 -15.52 0.24 28.14
N SER A 90 -16.16 -0.49 29.06
CA SER A 90 -15.88 -1.91 29.23
C SER A 90 -17.08 -2.67 29.80
N ASN A 91 -17.30 -3.89 29.31
CA ASN A 91 -18.38 -4.77 29.72
C ASN A 91 -17.82 -6.06 30.32
N LYS A 92 -17.55 -6.02 31.62
CA LYS A 92 -17.00 -7.16 32.36
C LYS A 92 -18.07 -8.18 32.75
N ILE A 93 -17.68 -9.45 32.74
CA ILE A 93 -18.48 -10.54 33.28
C ILE A 93 -18.45 -10.44 34.79
N SER A 94 -19.63 -10.45 35.43
CA SER A 94 -19.72 -10.32 36.88
C SER A 94 -19.06 -11.51 37.58
N LYS A 95 -18.43 -11.24 38.73
CA LYS A 95 -17.64 -12.25 39.44
C LYS A 95 -18.46 -13.49 39.82
N ASP A 96 -19.72 -13.33 40.18
CA ASP A 96 -20.64 -14.44 40.48
C ASP A 96 -20.87 -15.35 39.26
N LYS A 97 -20.91 -14.79 38.05
CA LYS A 97 -21.03 -15.55 36.80
C LYS A 97 -19.75 -16.27 36.46
N VAL A 98 -18.58 -15.64 36.67
CA VAL A 98 -17.28 -16.30 36.49
C VAL A 98 -17.13 -17.48 37.46
N GLU A 99 -17.49 -17.30 38.74
CA GLU A 99 -17.46 -18.37 39.73
C GLU A 99 -18.44 -19.51 39.39
N SER A 100 -19.65 -19.16 38.94
CA SER A 100 -20.66 -20.13 38.48
C SER A 100 -20.19 -20.91 37.24
N TYR A 101 -19.51 -20.23 36.31
CA TYR A 101 -18.89 -20.84 35.14
C TYR A 101 -17.82 -21.84 35.54
N ILE A 102 -16.89 -21.45 36.42
CA ILE A 102 -15.82 -22.34 36.91
C ILE A 102 -16.38 -23.54 37.69
N ALA A 103 -17.47 -23.36 38.44
CA ALA A 103 -18.14 -24.46 39.11
C ALA A 103 -18.76 -25.45 38.10
N TRP A 104 -19.42 -24.92 37.07
CA TRP A 104 -20.00 -25.71 35.99
C TRP A 104 -18.95 -26.47 35.18
N THR A 105 -17.80 -25.86 34.85
CA THR A 105 -16.73 -26.57 34.11
C THR A 105 -16.21 -27.76 34.90
N LYS A 106 -16.08 -27.64 36.22
CA LYS A 106 -15.71 -28.75 37.12
C LYS A 106 -16.77 -29.85 37.18
N GLU A 107 -18.06 -29.47 37.18
CA GLU A 107 -19.18 -30.41 37.19
C GLU A 107 -19.21 -31.27 35.92
N VAL A 108 -18.99 -30.64 34.77
CA VAL A 108 -19.00 -31.30 33.44
C VAL A 108 -17.66 -31.98 33.13
N GLY A 109 -16.60 -31.64 33.87
CA GLY A 109 -15.27 -32.24 33.72
C GLY A 109 -14.48 -31.67 32.54
N ILE A 110 -14.58 -30.37 32.29
CA ILE A 110 -13.86 -29.65 31.23
C ILE A 110 -12.92 -28.58 31.80
N ASP A 111 -11.94 -28.19 30.99
CA ASP A 111 -10.99 -27.12 31.32
C ASP A 111 -11.45 -25.77 30.78
N TYR A 112 -10.80 -24.69 31.24
CA TYR A 112 -11.20 -23.33 30.88
C TYR A 112 -10.05 -22.34 30.77
N GLY A 113 -10.30 -21.25 30.08
CA GLY A 113 -9.46 -20.05 30.08
C GLY A 113 -10.24 -18.83 30.55
N LEU A 114 -9.51 -17.87 31.11
CA LEU A 114 -10.04 -16.60 31.62
C LEU A 114 -9.31 -15.44 30.94
N VAL A 115 -10.06 -14.52 30.37
CA VAL A 115 -9.53 -13.41 29.57
C VAL A 115 -9.77 -12.08 30.28
N GLY A 116 -8.68 -11.44 30.68
CA GLY A 116 -8.68 -10.08 31.21
C GLY A 116 -8.49 -9.05 30.09
N SER A 117 -8.34 -7.78 30.45
CA SER A 117 -8.16 -6.71 29.45
C SER A 117 -6.85 -6.86 28.67
N HIS A 118 -5.74 -7.15 29.36
CA HIS A 118 -4.38 -7.14 28.82
C HIS A 118 -3.64 -8.49 28.90
N THR A 119 -4.28 -9.53 29.41
CA THR A 119 -3.70 -10.87 29.47
C THR A 119 -4.81 -11.91 29.60
N ALA A 120 -4.46 -13.16 29.34
CA ALA A 120 -5.32 -14.31 29.58
C ALA A 120 -4.56 -15.38 30.36
N LYS A 121 -5.30 -16.22 31.09
CA LYS A 121 -4.75 -17.33 31.87
C LYS A 121 -5.56 -18.59 31.64
N LEU A 122 -4.88 -19.73 31.67
CA LEU A 122 -5.49 -21.05 31.56
C LEU A 122 -5.75 -21.65 32.94
N SER A 123 -6.76 -22.52 33.06
CA SER A 123 -7.00 -23.33 34.26
C SER A 123 -5.90 -24.36 34.48
N THR A 124 -5.41 -24.92 33.37
CA THR A 124 -4.34 -25.91 33.27
C THR A 124 -3.76 -25.85 31.85
N ARG A 125 -2.70 -26.60 31.59
CA ARG A 125 -2.12 -26.75 30.24
C ARG A 125 -2.01 -28.23 29.89
N THR A 126 -2.69 -28.62 28.82
CA THR A 126 -2.71 -29.96 28.24
C THR A 126 -2.40 -29.86 26.75
N GLU A 127 -2.13 -31.01 26.10
CA GLU A 127 -1.90 -31.06 24.65
C GLU A 127 -3.11 -30.51 23.88
N LEU A 128 -4.34 -30.92 24.26
CA LEU A 128 -5.59 -30.40 23.68
C LEU A 128 -5.71 -28.87 23.79
N ILE A 129 -5.40 -28.31 24.96
CA ILE A 129 -5.45 -26.84 25.15
C ILE A 129 -4.39 -26.16 24.28
N SER A 130 -3.16 -26.69 24.27
CA SER A 130 -2.08 -26.16 23.46
C SER A 130 -2.40 -26.18 21.96
N GLU A 131 -2.94 -27.28 21.46
CA GLU A 131 -3.38 -27.39 20.06
C GLU A 131 -4.45 -26.35 19.70
N ALA A 132 -5.37 -26.05 20.62
CA ALA A 132 -6.43 -25.08 20.39
C ALA A 132 -5.94 -23.62 20.48
N ILE A 133 -5.22 -23.26 21.55
CA ILE A 133 -4.98 -21.85 21.90
C ILE A 133 -3.63 -21.32 21.44
N ASP A 134 -2.57 -22.14 21.41
CA ASP A 134 -1.21 -21.66 21.12
C ASP A 134 -1.04 -21.11 19.68
N PRO A 135 -1.78 -21.58 18.65
CA PRO A 135 -1.77 -20.94 17.33
C PRO A 135 -2.25 -19.47 17.34
N ILE A 136 -3.03 -19.08 18.35
CA ILE A 136 -3.61 -17.73 18.47
C ILE A 136 -2.87 -16.93 19.55
N TYR A 137 -2.69 -17.52 20.73
CA TYR A 137 -2.05 -16.96 21.91
C TYR A 137 -1.02 -17.95 22.46
N PRO A 138 0.22 -17.91 21.96
CA PRO A 138 1.27 -18.78 22.46
C PRO A 138 1.61 -18.46 23.91
N ASP A 139 2.06 -19.47 24.65
CA ASP A 139 2.69 -19.33 25.97
C ASP A 139 1.82 -18.67 27.06
N LEU A 140 0.49 -18.80 27.00
CA LEU A 140 -0.38 -18.38 28.11
C LEU A 140 -0.05 -19.12 29.41
N ASP A 141 0.14 -18.36 30.49
CA ASP A 141 0.38 -18.90 31.83
C ASP A 141 -0.85 -19.62 32.40
N VAL A 142 -0.59 -20.52 33.35
CA VAL A 142 -1.62 -21.20 34.15
C VAL A 142 -1.86 -20.43 35.45
N ASP A 143 -3.07 -19.90 35.63
CA ASP A 143 -3.55 -19.30 36.88
C ASP A 143 -5.08 -19.45 36.98
N PRO A 144 -5.59 -20.56 37.53
CA PRO A 144 -7.04 -20.79 37.66
C PRO A 144 -7.73 -19.76 38.59
N ASP A 145 -6.96 -19.04 39.40
CA ASP A 145 -7.45 -18.02 40.33
C ASP A 145 -7.34 -16.59 39.77
N PHE A 146 -7.05 -16.44 38.48
CA PHE A 146 -6.88 -15.14 37.81
C PHE A 146 -8.04 -14.17 38.04
N TYR A 147 -9.28 -14.66 38.00
CA TYR A 147 -10.51 -13.88 38.25
C TYR A 147 -10.60 -13.26 39.66
N LYS A 148 -9.76 -13.68 40.62
CA LYS A 148 -9.69 -13.07 41.95
C LYS A 148 -8.91 -11.76 41.94
N LYS A 149 -8.05 -11.56 40.94
CA LYS A 149 -7.10 -10.45 40.83
C LYS A 149 -7.48 -9.46 39.73
N GLU A 150 -8.09 -9.96 38.66
CA GLU A 150 -8.43 -9.18 37.46
C GLU A 150 -9.91 -9.30 37.08
N ASP A 151 -10.43 -8.26 36.44
CA ASP A 151 -11.76 -8.29 35.81
C ASP A 151 -11.71 -9.19 34.56
N ILE A 152 -12.76 -10.00 34.36
CA ILE A 152 -12.87 -10.93 33.23
C ILE A 152 -13.86 -10.40 32.20
N TYR A 153 -13.48 -10.46 30.93
CA TYR A 153 -14.26 -9.93 29.81
C TYR A 153 -14.72 -11.02 28.83
N GLN A 154 -13.99 -12.13 28.80
CA GLN A 154 -14.30 -13.32 28.01
C GLN A 154 -13.75 -14.56 28.73
N MET A 155 -14.34 -15.73 28.47
CA MET A 155 -13.84 -17.00 28.96
C MET A 155 -13.81 -18.03 27.82
N TRP A 156 -13.02 -19.07 27.98
CA TRP A 156 -12.91 -20.18 27.02
C TRP A 156 -13.26 -21.50 27.68
N THR A 157 -13.93 -22.37 26.94
CA THR A 157 -13.99 -23.81 27.26
C THR A 157 -12.87 -24.53 26.55
N PHE A 158 -12.35 -25.61 27.14
CA PHE A 158 -11.44 -26.54 26.48
C PHE A 158 -11.87 -27.98 26.74
N GLU A 159 -12.28 -28.67 25.66
CA GLU A 159 -13.11 -29.88 25.76
C GLU A 159 -13.25 -30.63 24.42
N ASP A 160 -13.78 -31.86 24.43
CA ASP A 160 -13.98 -32.74 23.25
C ASP A 160 -15.46 -33.12 23.00
N GLN A 161 -16.41 -32.56 23.75
CA GLN A 161 -17.83 -32.91 23.71
C GLN A 161 -18.55 -32.27 22.52
N GLY A 162 -17.96 -31.27 21.85
CA GLY A 162 -18.52 -30.72 20.62
C GLY A 162 -19.88 -30.04 20.86
N ASP A 163 -20.80 -30.16 19.91
CA ASP A 163 -22.10 -29.48 19.97
C ASP A 163 -23.02 -29.97 21.11
N ASP A 164 -22.66 -31.05 21.81
CA ASP A 164 -23.40 -31.55 22.97
C ASP A 164 -23.16 -30.69 24.23
N LEU A 165 -22.06 -29.94 24.28
CA LEU A 165 -21.80 -29.02 25.39
C LEU A 165 -22.77 -27.84 25.31
N THR A 166 -23.47 -27.56 26.41
CA THR A 166 -24.40 -26.42 26.49
C THR A 166 -24.24 -25.69 27.83
N LEU A 167 -24.36 -24.36 27.79
CA LEU A 167 -24.36 -23.56 29.01
C LEU A 167 -25.62 -23.85 29.84
N PRO A 168 -25.51 -23.95 31.17
CA PRO A 168 -26.68 -24.06 32.04
C PRO A 168 -27.52 -22.78 31.93
N GLU A 169 -28.83 -22.89 32.13
CA GLU A 169 -29.79 -21.78 32.01
C GLU A 169 -29.38 -20.53 32.82
N SER A 170 -28.78 -20.75 34.00
CA SER A 170 -28.26 -19.69 34.86
C SER A 170 -27.16 -18.84 34.21
N LEU A 171 -26.35 -19.42 33.32
CA LEU A 171 -25.32 -18.72 32.55
C LEU A 171 -25.84 -18.25 31.18
N ALA A 172 -26.61 -19.09 30.51
CA ALA A 172 -27.16 -18.84 29.17
C ALA A 172 -28.10 -17.62 29.09
N SER A 173 -28.66 -17.19 30.22
CA SER A 173 -29.48 -15.97 30.31
C SER A 173 -28.69 -14.67 30.08
N THR A 174 -27.37 -14.67 30.28
CA THR A 174 -26.51 -13.48 30.18
C THR A 174 -25.27 -13.68 29.31
N LEU A 175 -24.87 -14.93 29.09
CA LEU A 175 -23.70 -15.33 28.32
C LEU A 175 -24.15 -16.20 27.13
N ARG A 176 -23.40 -16.12 26.03
CA ARG A 176 -23.53 -17.01 24.89
C ARG A 176 -22.23 -17.78 24.69
N MET A 177 -22.36 -18.99 24.15
CA MET A 177 -21.24 -19.82 23.73
C MET A 177 -21.10 -19.78 22.22
N VAL A 178 -19.90 -19.51 21.73
CA VAL A 178 -19.59 -19.43 20.29
C VAL A 178 -18.41 -20.35 20.00
N ARG A 179 -18.68 -21.44 19.29
CA ARG A 179 -17.68 -22.42 18.85
C ARG A 179 -16.75 -21.79 17.81
N TRP A 180 -15.44 -21.83 18.06
CA TRP A 180 -14.42 -21.35 17.12
C TRP A 180 -13.33 -22.39 16.80
N HIS A 181 -13.21 -23.42 17.64
CA HIS A 181 -12.31 -24.56 17.42
C HIS A 181 -12.99 -25.86 17.82
N GLN A 182 -12.59 -26.99 17.22
CA GLN A 182 -13.14 -28.30 17.56
C GLN A 182 -13.03 -28.60 19.07
N HIS A 183 -12.00 -28.06 19.72
CA HIS A 183 -11.75 -28.22 21.16
C HIS A 183 -12.07 -27.00 22.03
N SER A 184 -12.66 -25.93 21.48
CA SER A 184 -12.89 -24.71 22.27
C SER A 184 -14.04 -23.84 21.78
N SER A 185 -14.69 -23.18 22.73
CA SER A 185 -15.71 -22.15 22.48
C SER A 185 -15.44 -20.89 23.32
N ASP A 186 -15.82 -19.74 22.77
CA ASP A 186 -15.85 -18.46 23.46
C ASP A 186 -17.12 -18.34 24.28
N ILE A 187 -16.98 -17.97 25.55
CA ILE A 187 -18.07 -17.56 26.43
C ILE A 187 -18.02 -16.05 26.58
N VAL A 188 -19.00 -15.36 26.00
CA VAL A 188 -19.05 -13.89 25.92
C VAL A 188 -20.40 -13.35 26.37
N PRO A 189 -20.48 -12.12 26.89
CA PRO A 189 -21.76 -11.46 27.20
C PRO A 189 -22.68 -11.39 25.98
N ILE A 190 -23.97 -11.69 26.16
CA ILE A 190 -24.97 -11.57 25.08
C ILE A 190 -25.09 -10.12 24.59
N SER A 191 -24.88 -9.15 25.48
CA SER A 191 -25.02 -7.72 25.18
C SER A 191 -23.87 -7.09 24.38
N GLY A 192 -22.78 -7.82 24.12
CA GLY A 192 -21.59 -7.28 23.46
C GLY A 192 -21.41 -7.76 22.01
N SER A 193 -21.00 -6.83 21.14
CA SER A 193 -20.56 -7.08 19.76
C SER A 193 -19.58 -6.00 19.29
N LYS A 194 -18.87 -6.23 18.18
CA LYS A 194 -18.02 -5.18 17.58
C LYS A 194 -18.80 -3.89 17.30
N ALA A 195 -20.05 -4.02 16.85
CA ALA A 195 -20.94 -2.89 16.54
C ALA A 195 -21.24 -2.04 17.79
N THR A 196 -21.67 -2.68 18.88
CA THR A 196 -21.96 -1.97 20.14
C THR A 196 -20.72 -1.32 20.73
N GLY A 197 -19.54 -1.94 20.59
CA GLY A 197 -18.29 -1.31 20.99
C GLY A 197 -17.94 -0.08 20.13
N VAL A 198 -18.04 -0.19 18.82
CA VAL A 198 -17.83 0.96 17.92
C VAL A 198 -18.84 2.08 18.20
N GLU A 199 -20.10 1.75 18.51
CA GLU A 199 -21.12 2.70 18.93
C GLU A 199 -20.67 3.53 20.14
N LYS A 200 -20.08 2.90 21.18
CA LYS A 200 -19.55 3.61 22.36
C LYS A 200 -18.45 4.60 22.00
N VAL A 201 -17.55 4.25 21.08
CA VAL A 201 -16.52 5.17 20.59
C VAL A 201 -17.14 6.35 19.84
N VAL A 202 -18.12 6.08 18.99
CA VAL A 202 -18.83 7.11 18.20
C VAL A 202 -19.59 8.07 19.12
N GLU A 203 -20.29 7.55 20.13
CA GLU A 203 -20.94 8.35 21.19
C GLU A 203 -19.93 9.20 21.95
N HIS A 204 -18.80 8.63 22.37
CA HIS A 204 -17.72 9.33 23.06
C HIS A 204 -17.16 10.50 22.25
N LEU A 205 -17.06 10.35 20.92
CA LEU A 205 -16.59 11.38 19.99
C LEU A 205 -17.67 12.38 19.58
N GLY A 206 -18.94 12.18 19.99
CA GLY A 206 -20.07 13.00 19.55
C GLY A 206 -20.36 12.88 18.04
N LEU A 207 -19.97 11.75 17.43
CA LEU A 207 -20.17 11.44 16.03
C LEU A 207 -21.50 10.70 15.81
N LYS A 208 -21.85 10.48 14.54
CA LYS A 208 -23.02 9.70 14.13
C LYS A 208 -22.57 8.50 13.29
N PRO A 209 -23.43 7.47 13.13
CA PRO A 209 -23.08 6.31 12.30
C PRO A 209 -22.71 6.70 10.85
N GLU A 210 -23.33 7.75 10.29
CA GLU A 210 -22.98 8.29 8.96
C GLU A 210 -21.54 8.82 8.83
N ASN A 211 -20.82 9.00 9.94
CA ASN A 211 -19.41 9.41 9.97
C ASN A 211 -18.44 8.22 10.05
N VAL A 212 -18.95 6.99 10.08
CA VAL A 212 -18.18 5.77 10.30
C VAL A 212 -18.05 4.99 8.98
N MET A 213 -16.83 4.61 8.66
CA MET A 213 -16.53 3.62 7.62
C MET A 213 -15.97 2.36 8.29
N VAL A 214 -16.29 1.18 7.76
CA VAL A 214 -15.79 -0.09 8.30
C VAL A 214 -15.25 -0.99 7.20
N PHE A 215 -14.17 -1.69 7.50
CA PHE A 215 -13.62 -2.78 6.69
C PHE A 215 -13.70 -4.09 7.46
N GLY A 216 -14.17 -5.14 6.81
CA GLY A 216 -14.29 -6.47 7.40
C GLY A 216 -14.58 -7.55 6.36
N ASP A 217 -14.51 -8.80 6.81
CA ASP A 217 -14.69 -9.99 5.96
C ASP A 217 -15.60 -11.05 6.60
N GLY A 218 -15.66 -11.10 7.94
CA GLY A 218 -16.28 -12.18 8.71
C GLY A 218 -17.71 -11.89 9.17
N LEU A 219 -18.44 -12.95 9.55
CA LEU A 219 -19.83 -12.82 10.04
C LEU A 219 -19.95 -12.04 11.36
N ASN A 220 -18.88 -11.95 12.14
CA ASN A 220 -18.77 -11.12 13.34
C ASN A 220 -18.81 -9.61 13.02
N ASP A 221 -18.58 -9.20 11.77
CA ASP A 221 -18.70 -7.80 11.31
C ASP A 221 -20.10 -7.46 10.82
N LEU A 222 -21.01 -8.43 10.72
CA LEU A 222 -22.31 -8.23 10.11
C LEU A 222 -23.11 -7.11 10.79
N GLU A 223 -23.17 -7.09 12.13
CA GLU A 223 -23.83 -6.00 12.87
C GLU A 223 -23.11 -4.66 12.68
N LEU A 224 -21.79 -4.67 12.56
CA LEU A 224 -20.98 -3.48 12.37
C LEU A 224 -21.23 -2.86 10.99
N PHE A 225 -21.46 -3.70 9.97
CA PHE A 225 -21.86 -3.29 8.62
C PHE A 225 -23.26 -2.66 8.59
N ASP A 226 -24.22 -3.12 9.42
CA ASP A 226 -25.55 -2.47 9.55
C ASP A 226 -25.42 -1.06 10.16
N TYR A 227 -24.50 -0.93 11.11
CA TYR A 227 -24.33 0.29 11.87
C TYR A 227 -23.64 1.38 11.05
N ALA A 228 -22.58 1.05 10.32
CA ALA A 228 -21.71 2.02 9.67
C ALA A 228 -22.39 2.82 8.53
N GLY A 229 -21.96 4.06 8.32
CA GLY A 229 -22.41 4.89 7.21
C GLY A 229 -21.92 4.41 5.84
N ILE A 230 -20.73 3.80 5.82
CA ILE A 230 -20.18 3.07 4.68
C ILE A 230 -19.56 1.77 5.20
N SER A 231 -19.93 0.66 4.58
CA SER A 231 -19.32 -0.65 4.84
C SER A 231 -18.57 -1.18 3.61
N VAL A 232 -17.35 -1.66 3.83
CA VAL A 232 -16.47 -2.19 2.78
C VAL A 232 -16.11 -3.64 3.09
N ALA A 233 -16.57 -4.55 2.24
CA ALA A 233 -16.21 -5.97 2.33
C ALA A 233 -14.90 -6.25 1.59
N MET A 234 -14.02 -7.05 2.19
CA MET A 234 -12.84 -7.59 1.50
C MET A 234 -13.24 -8.57 0.38
N GLY A 235 -12.39 -8.75 -0.62
CA GLY A 235 -12.68 -9.62 -1.78
C GLY A 235 -12.98 -11.08 -1.40
N ILE A 236 -12.41 -11.57 -0.30
CA ILE A 236 -12.63 -12.93 0.24
C ILE A 236 -13.75 -13.03 1.28
N ALA A 237 -14.43 -11.92 1.58
CA ALA A 237 -15.47 -11.87 2.60
C ALA A 237 -16.59 -12.88 2.37
N HIS A 238 -17.23 -13.30 3.46
CA HIS A 238 -18.39 -14.18 3.44
C HIS A 238 -19.54 -13.57 2.61
N ASP A 239 -20.31 -14.38 1.90
CA ASP A 239 -21.37 -13.90 0.98
C ASP A 239 -22.37 -12.95 1.65
N LYS A 240 -22.86 -13.29 2.84
CA LYS A 240 -23.71 -12.40 3.67
C LYS A 240 -23.10 -11.04 3.99
N ILE A 241 -21.77 -10.94 4.08
CA ILE A 241 -21.06 -9.67 4.28
C ILE A 241 -21.04 -8.88 2.98
N LYS A 242 -20.71 -9.55 1.85
CA LYS A 242 -20.72 -8.95 0.51
C LYS A 242 -22.10 -8.44 0.09
N GLU A 243 -23.16 -9.19 0.38
CA GLU A 243 -24.55 -8.79 0.09
C GLU A 243 -24.97 -7.49 0.78
N LYS A 244 -24.32 -7.18 1.90
CA LYS A 244 -24.65 -6.05 2.77
C LYS A 244 -23.73 -4.86 2.60
N ALA A 245 -22.51 -5.09 2.12
CA ALA A 245 -21.52 -4.05 1.94
C ALA A 245 -22.00 -2.97 0.96
N ASP A 246 -21.68 -1.71 1.25
CA ASP A 246 -21.85 -0.63 0.26
C ASP A 246 -20.82 -0.77 -0.89
N TYR A 247 -19.66 -1.37 -0.61
CA TYR A 247 -18.59 -1.63 -1.58
C TYR A 247 -17.88 -2.95 -1.29
N ILE A 248 -17.56 -3.70 -2.34
CA ILE A 248 -16.70 -4.89 -2.27
C ILE A 248 -15.37 -4.50 -2.90
N THR A 249 -14.29 -4.59 -2.12
CA THR A 249 -12.94 -4.29 -2.60
C THR A 249 -12.20 -5.57 -3.04
N LYS A 250 -10.96 -5.42 -3.51
CA LYS A 250 -10.06 -6.52 -3.85
C LYS A 250 -9.67 -7.35 -2.61
N THR A 251 -8.89 -8.42 -2.80
CA THR A 251 -8.39 -9.17 -1.64
C THR A 251 -7.33 -8.38 -0.88
N LEU A 252 -6.95 -8.90 0.29
CA LEU A 252 -5.86 -8.35 1.08
C LEU A 252 -4.54 -8.39 0.30
N GLU A 253 -4.25 -9.48 -0.41
CA GLU A 253 -3.06 -9.66 -1.26
C GLU A 253 -3.01 -8.75 -2.48
N GLU A 254 -4.14 -8.18 -2.88
CA GLU A 254 -4.29 -7.26 -4.01
C GLU A 254 -4.40 -5.79 -3.55
N ASP A 255 -3.94 -5.47 -2.34
CA ASP A 255 -3.99 -4.12 -1.75
C ASP A 255 -5.43 -3.55 -1.63
N GLY A 256 -6.42 -4.40 -1.35
CA GLY A 256 -7.84 -4.02 -1.37
C GLY A 256 -8.21 -2.84 -0.46
N ILE A 257 -7.59 -2.69 0.71
CA ILE A 257 -7.83 -1.51 1.57
C ILE A 257 -7.35 -0.22 0.89
N PHE A 258 -6.12 -0.24 0.35
CA PHE A 258 -5.56 0.91 -0.36
C PHE A 258 -6.39 1.25 -1.60
N ASP A 259 -6.71 0.27 -2.44
CA ASP A 259 -7.52 0.46 -3.66
C ASP A 259 -8.89 1.09 -3.35
N ALA A 260 -9.58 0.60 -2.30
CA ALA A 260 -10.85 1.16 -1.89
C ALA A 260 -10.70 2.63 -1.44
N LEU A 261 -9.74 2.90 -0.55
CA LEU A 261 -9.53 4.24 0.00
C LEU A 261 -9.03 5.23 -1.07
N GLU A 262 -8.22 4.79 -2.03
CA GLU A 262 -7.82 5.57 -3.21
C GLU A 262 -9.05 5.90 -4.06
N GLY A 263 -9.91 4.91 -4.31
CA GLY A 263 -11.19 5.09 -5.00
C GLY A 263 -12.11 6.12 -4.32
N PHE A 264 -12.04 6.23 -2.99
CA PHE A 264 -12.74 7.22 -2.17
C PHE A 264 -12.05 8.59 -2.09
N GLY A 265 -10.82 8.73 -2.60
CA GLY A 265 -10.00 9.94 -2.47
C GLY A 265 -9.49 10.19 -1.05
N MET A 266 -9.41 9.13 -0.23
CA MET A 266 -8.95 9.18 1.16
C MET A 266 -7.45 8.92 1.27
N VAL A 267 -6.87 8.21 0.32
CA VAL A 267 -5.42 8.00 0.19
C VAL A 267 -5.01 8.15 -1.28
N GLU A 268 -3.72 8.36 -1.52
CA GLU A 268 -3.11 8.54 -2.84
C GLU A 268 -1.81 7.73 -2.88
N LYS A 269 -1.37 7.30 -4.06
CA LYS A 269 -0.08 6.61 -4.22
C LYS A 269 1.06 7.55 -3.82
N GLU A 270 1.98 7.05 -3.00
CA GLU A 270 3.26 7.73 -2.80
C GLU A 270 4.09 7.53 -4.06
N LEU A 271 4.23 8.59 -4.86
CA LEU A 271 5.09 8.60 -6.04
C LEU A 271 6.53 8.91 -5.60
N HIS A 272 7.48 8.09 -6.06
CA HIS A 272 8.91 8.30 -5.88
C HIS A 272 9.51 8.72 -7.21
N PHE A 273 10.07 9.93 -7.31
CA PHE A 273 10.63 10.44 -8.56
C PHE A 273 12.15 10.14 -8.62
N PRO A 274 12.60 9.04 -9.25
CA PRO A 274 14.02 8.66 -9.23
C PRO A 274 14.94 9.73 -9.86
N GLN A 275 14.39 10.57 -10.73
CA GLN A 275 15.12 11.69 -11.33
C GLN A 275 15.44 12.84 -10.36
N VAL A 276 14.80 12.90 -9.19
CA VAL A 276 15.09 13.91 -8.14
C VAL A 276 16.36 13.54 -7.36
N ASP A 277 16.54 12.26 -7.06
CA ASP A 277 17.60 11.74 -6.20
C ASP A 277 18.43 10.67 -6.93
N ILE A 278 18.94 11.02 -8.12
CA ILE A 278 19.56 10.07 -9.08
C ILE A 278 20.70 9.23 -8.49
N GLU A 279 21.44 9.78 -7.52
CA GLU A 279 22.54 9.08 -6.84
C GLU A 279 22.09 7.89 -5.99
N THR A 280 20.81 7.87 -5.59
CA THR A 280 20.23 6.81 -4.74
C THR A 280 19.52 5.73 -5.54
N VAL A 281 19.35 5.94 -6.84
CA VAL A 281 18.63 5.02 -7.71
C VAL A 281 19.48 3.80 -8.02
N GLU A 282 18.91 2.62 -7.91
CA GLU A 282 19.53 1.37 -8.37
C GLU A 282 19.26 1.12 -9.86
N GLY A 283 20.09 0.33 -10.52
CA GLY A 283 19.91 -0.05 -11.92
C GLY A 283 21.13 0.22 -12.81
N PRO A 284 21.08 -0.24 -14.08
CA PRO A 284 22.23 -0.20 -14.97
C PRO A 284 22.68 1.23 -15.29
N LEU A 285 23.98 1.40 -15.47
CA LEU A 285 24.61 2.62 -15.93
C LEU A 285 25.08 2.44 -17.38
N ALA A 286 24.57 3.27 -18.28
CA ALA A 286 25.03 3.33 -19.67
C ALA A 286 26.02 4.49 -19.85
N THR A 287 27.17 4.22 -20.45
CA THR A 287 28.15 5.23 -20.83
C THR A 287 28.19 5.34 -22.35
N ILE A 288 27.59 6.40 -22.90
CA ILE A 288 27.65 6.71 -24.33
C ILE A 288 28.93 7.49 -24.58
N LYS A 289 29.91 6.87 -25.23
CA LYS A 289 31.17 7.52 -25.60
C LYS A 289 30.99 8.23 -26.92
N THR A 290 31.39 9.49 -26.99
CA THR A 290 31.29 10.30 -28.21
C THR A 290 32.61 10.99 -28.51
N ASN A 291 32.76 11.48 -29.74
CA ASN A 291 33.89 12.33 -30.12
C ASN A 291 33.92 13.71 -29.40
N HIS A 292 32.95 13.98 -28.51
CA HIS A 292 32.86 15.18 -27.67
C HIS A 292 32.96 14.90 -26.16
N GLY A 293 33.11 13.64 -25.75
CA GLY A 293 33.15 13.21 -24.35
C GLY A 293 32.16 12.09 -24.04
N GLU A 294 32.04 11.75 -22.76
CA GLU A 294 31.20 10.66 -22.28
C GLU A 294 29.91 11.17 -21.66
N LEU A 295 28.78 10.54 -22.00
CA LEU A 295 27.48 10.78 -21.38
C LEU A 295 27.12 9.56 -20.53
N ARG A 296 27.15 9.70 -19.21
CA ARG A 296 26.80 8.65 -18.25
C ARG A 296 25.34 8.78 -17.86
N ILE A 297 24.57 7.72 -18.05
CA ILE A 297 23.12 7.71 -17.94
C ILE A 297 22.69 6.55 -17.07
N LYS A 298 21.98 6.86 -15.98
CA LYS A 298 21.32 5.85 -15.15
C LYS A 298 20.01 5.43 -15.80
N LEU A 299 19.79 4.12 -15.97
CA LEU A 299 18.59 3.58 -16.62
C LEU A 299 17.52 3.15 -15.59
N PHE A 300 16.26 3.15 -16.00
CA PHE A 300 15.09 2.88 -15.13
C PHE A 300 14.33 1.62 -15.55
N PRO A 301 14.87 0.40 -15.31
CA PRO A 301 14.27 -0.85 -15.77
C PRO A 301 12.93 -1.18 -15.10
N GLU A 302 12.66 -0.69 -13.89
CA GLU A 302 11.37 -0.90 -13.22
C GLU A 302 10.25 -0.07 -13.85
N HIS A 303 10.59 1.10 -14.40
CA HIS A 303 9.62 2.05 -14.96
C HIS A 303 9.40 1.86 -16.47
N ALA A 304 10.43 1.42 -17.21
CA ALA A 304 10.37 1.22 -18.66
C ALA A 304 11.10 -0.09 -19.07
N PRO A 305 10.64 -1.27 -18.61
CA PRO A 305 11.36 -2.53 -18.73
C PRO A 305 11.68 -2.94 -20.17
N LYS A 306 10.73 -2.81 -21.12
CA LYS A 306 10.97 -3.19 -22.52
C LYS A 306 11.91 -2.22 -23.22
N THR A 307 11.75 -0.93 -22.94
CA THR A 307 12.58 0.13 -23.50
C THR A 307 14.03 0.00 -23.03
N VAL A 308 14.25 -0.20 -21.73
CA VAL A 308 15.58 -0.41 -21.16
C VAL A 308 16.21 -1.70 -21.70
N ALA A 309 15.45 -2.80 -21.76
CA ALA A 309 15.93 -4.05 -22.34
C ALA A 309 16.35 -3.89 -23.81
N ASN A 310 15.54 -3.18 -24.61
CA ASN A 310 15.85 -2.87 -26.00
C ASN A 310 17.13 -2.05 -26.14
N PHE A 311 17.26 -0.97 -25.37
CA PHE A 311 18.45 -0.11 -25.42
C PHE A 311 19.72 -0.88 -25.02
N ILE A 312 19.70 -1.60 -23.88
CA ILE A 312 20.83 -2.37 -23.38
C ILE A 312 21.27 -3.45 -24.39
N ALA A 313 20.32 -4.19 -24.97
CA ALA A 313 20.64 -5.26 -25.91
C ALA A 313 21.27 -4.69 -27.20
N LEU A 314 20.69 -3.64 -27.78
CA LEU A 314 21.26 -2.97 -28.94
C LEU A 314 22.66 -2.39 -28.66
N SER A 315 22.88 -1.81 -27.48
CA SER A 315 24.20 -1.34 -27.04
C SER A 315 25.21 -2.48 -26.93
N LYS A 316 24.85 -3.59 -26.29
CA LYS A 316 25.74 -4.76 -26.13
C LYS A 316 26.08 -5.44 -27.46
N ASP A 317 25.20 -5.33 -28.46
CA ASP A 317 25.42 -5.84 -29.82
C ASP A 317 26.22 -4.88 -30.72
N GLY A 318 26.62 -3.71 -30.20
CA GLY A 318 27.36 -2.68 -30.97
C GLY A 318 26.50 -1.98 -32.03
N TYR A 319 25.17 -2.05 -31.91
CA TYR A 319 24.23 -1.48 -32.89
C TYR A 319 24.38 0.04 -33.06
N TYR A 320 24.82 0.71 -31.99
CA TYR A 320 25.01 2.16 -31.96
C TYR A 320 26.45 2.61 -32.29
N ASP A 321 27.38 1.68 -32.52
CA ASP A 321 28.78 2.01 -32.76
C ASP A 321 28.95 2.69 -34.13
N GLY A 322 29.49 3.91 -34.13
CA GLY A 322 29.61 4.76 -35.31
C GLY A 322 28.32 5.47 -35.73
N VAL A 323 27.23 5.33 -34.97
CA VAL A 323 25.96 6.01 -35.25
C VAL A 323 26.03 7.48 -34.85
N ILE A 324 25.45 8.37 -35.65
CA ILE A 324 25.49 9.81 -35.38
C ILE A 324 24.27 10.33 -34.61
N PHE A 325 24.46 11.43 -33.88
CA PHE A 325 23.35 12.31 -33.50
C PHE A 325 22.91 13.10 -34.74
N HIS A 326 21.94 12.55 -35.48
CA HIS A 326 21.52 13.08 -36.78
C HIS A 326 20.69 14.36 -36.68
N ARG A 327 20.25 14.75 -35.47
CA ARG A 327 19.47 15.97 -35.23
C ARG A 327 19.83 16.58 -33.87
N ILE A 328 20.24 17.85 -33.86
CA ILE A 328 20.64 18.59 -32.66
C ILE A 328 19.92 19.93 -32.65
N ILE A 329 19.10 20.17 -31.62
CA ILE A 329 18.36 21.43 -31.46
C ILE A 329 18.72 22.02 -30.11
N LYS A 330 19.49 23.12 -30.14
CA LYS A 330 19.84 23.90 -28.95
C LYS A 330 18.59 24.37 -28.21
N ASP A 331 18.61 24.27 -26.88
CA ASP A 331 17.49 24.54 -25.99
C ASP A 331 16.27 23.63 -26.24
N PHE A 332 16.52 22.42 -26.75
CA PHE A 332 15.50 21.38 -26.91
C PHE A 332 16.05 19.98 -26.60
N MET A 333 16.78 19.36 -27.52
CA MET A 333 17.27 17.98 -27.39
C MET A 333 18.33 17.61 -28.44
N ILE A 334 19.06 16.51 -28.18
CA ILE A 334 19.94 15.83 -29.15
C ILE A 334 19.37 14.44 -29.44
N GLN A 335 19.21 14.07 -30.72
CA GLN A 335 18.57 12.82 -31.15
C GLN A 335 19.52 11.95 -31.96
N GLY A 336 19.57 10.66 -31.60
CA GLY A 336 20.42 9.64 -32.19
C GLY A 336 19.73 8.28 -32.29
N GLY A 337 20.51 7.22 -32.49
CA GLY A 337 20.01 5.85 -32.49
C GLY A 337 19.43 5.36 -33.82
N ASP A 338 19.59 6.10 -34.92
CA ASP A 338 19.29 5.64 -36.28
C ASP A 338 20.58 5.27 -37.02
N PRO A 339 20.87 3.98 -37.31
CA PRO A 339 22.08 3.57 -38.01
C PRO A 339 22.25 4.15 -39.42
N THR A 340 21.17 4.62 -40.04
CA THR A 340 21.24 5.27 -41.35
C THR A 340 21.62 6.75 -41.25
N GLY A 341 21.52 7.36 -40.06
CA GLY A 341 21.76 8.78 -39.83
C GLY A 341 20.79 9.72 -40.56
N THR A 342 19.61 9.22 -40.94
CA THR A 342 18.58 9.97 -41.70
C THR A 342 17.43 10.47 -40.82
N GLY A 343 17.26 9.88 -39.64
CA GLY A 343 16.10 10.04 -38.76
C GLY A 343 14.90 9.18 -39.15
N MET A 344 15.01 8.36 -40.19
CA MET A 344 13.91 7.52 -40.71
C MET A 344 14.13 6.02 -40.49
N GLY A 345 15.31 5.60 -40.02
CA GLY A 345 15.64 4.20 -39.78
C GLY A 345 15.58 3.81 -38.30
N GLY A 346 16.14 2.64 -38.00
CA GLY A 346 16.19 2.07 -36.66
C GLY A 346 15.22 0.91 -36.45
N GLU A 347 15.68 -0.12 -35.75
CA GLU A 347 14.95 -1.36 -35.49
C GLU A 347 15.04 -1.70 -34.00
N SER A 348 14.00 -2.33 -33.46
CA SER A 348 14.03 -2.84 -32.09
C SER A 348 14.54 -4.30 -32.06
N ILE A 349 14.96 -4.77 -30.89
CA ILE A 349 15.28 -6.19 -30.68
C ILE A 349 14.07 -7.11 -30.83
N TYR A 350 12.86 -6.55 -30.87
CA TYR A 350 11.60 -7.29 -31.04
C TYR A 350 11.19 -7.45 -32.51
N GLY A 351 11.99 -6.94 -33.46
CA GLY A 351 11.79 -7.06 -34.91
C GLY A 351 10.76 -6.09 -35.50
N GLU A 352 9.76 -5.66 -34.74
CA GLU A 352 8.79 -4.62 -35.09
C GLU A 352 8.90 -3.43 -34.14
N SER A 353 8.10 -2.38 -34.36
CA SER A 353 7.95 -1.31 -33.37
C SER A 353 7.26 -1.82 -32.10
N PHE A 354 7.57 -1.23 -30.95
CA PHE A 354 6.97 -1.61 -29.66
C PHE A 354 6.28 -0.45 -28.94
N GLU A 355 5.50 -0.81 -27.92
CA GLU A 355 4.63 0.09 -27.15
C GLU A 355 5.37 1.14 -26.34
N ASP A 356 4.69 2.24 -26.00
CA ASP A 356 5.17 3.24 -25.06
C ASP A 356 5.01 2.76 -23.59
N GLU A 357 5.95 3.13 -22.73
CA GLU A 357 5.96 2.78 -21.30
C GLU A 357 5.96 4.07 -20.46
N PHE A 358 4.78 4.67 -20.27
CA PHE A 358 4.67 5.92 -19.52
C PHE A 358 4.60 5.68 -18.00
N SER A 359 5.56 6.21 -17.26
CA SER A 359 5.60 6.17 -15.79
C SER A 359 5.01 7.43 -15.14
N GLU A 360 4.36 7.30 -13.99
CA GLU A 360 3.94 8.44 -13.15
C GLU A 360 5.08 9.17 -12.43
N GLU A 361 6.25 8.56 -12.46
CA GLU A 361 7.44 8.96 -11.71
C GLU A 361 8.56 9.49 -12.61
N LEU A 362 8.42 9.37 -13.94
CA LEU A 362 9.42 9.81 -14.91
C LEU A 362 8.89 10.91 -15.84
N TYR A 363 9.74 11.92 -16.06
CA TYR A 363 9.42 13.16 -16.76
C TYR A 363 10.59 13.58 -17.65
N ASN A 364 10.29 14.29 -18.75
CA ASN A 364 11.28 14.79 -19.71
C ASN A 364 11.97 16.05 -19.17
N ILE A 365 12.53 15.99 -17.96
CA ILE A 365 13.38 17.05 -17.40
C ILE A 365 14.71 17.12 -18.16
N ARG A 366 15.49 18.19 -17.97
CA ARG A 366 16.85 18.28 -18.56
C ARG A 366 17.68 17.04 -18.20
N GLY A 367 18.39 16.48 -19.18
CA GLY A 367 19.20 15.27 -19.06
C GLY A 367 18.45 13.95 -19.16
N ALA A 368 17.12 13.96 -19.28
CA ALA A 368 16.34 12.74 -19.47
C ALA A 368 16.67 12.08 -20.81
N LEU A 369 16.91 10.77 -20.79
CA LEU A 369 17.01 9.90 -21.96
C LEU A 369 15.61 9.34 -22.28
N SER A 370 15.12 9.60 -23.49
CA SER A 370 13.75 9.25 -23.89
C SER A 370 13.66 8.74 -25.32
N MET A 371 12.65 7.91 -25.59
CA MET A 371 12.45 7.30 -26.91
C MET A 371 11.95 8.32 -27.93
N ALA A 372 12.59 8.36 -29.10
CA ALA A 372 12.05 9.04 -30.26
C ALA A 372 11.05 8.10 -30.97
N ASN A 373 9.83 8.57 -31.18
CA ASN A 373 8.77 7.82 -31.86
C ASN A 373 8.13 8.68 -32.98
N ALA A 374 7.50 8.00 -33.95
CA ALA A 374 6.75 8.62 -35.06
C ALA A 374 5.24 8.75 -34.75
N GLY A 375 4.87 8.53 -33.49
CA GLY A 375 3.51 8.43 -33.00
C GLY A 375 3.42 7.43 -31.84
N PRO A 376 2.25 7.31 -31.19
CA PRO A 376 2.07 6.38 -30.08
C PRO A 376 2.42 4.93 -30.47
N ASN A 377 3.17 4.25 -29.62
CA ASN A 377 3.56 2.84 -29.74
C ASN A 377 4.38 2.51 -31.00
N THR A 378 5.23 3.43 -31.45
CA THR A 378 6.13 3.19 -32.58
C THR A 378 7.60 3.25 -32.17
N ASN A 379 7.94 2.72 -31.00
CA ASN A 379 9.31 2.74 -30.49
C ASN A 379 10.21 1.79 -31.30
N GLY A 380 11.44 2.23 -31.59
CA GLY A 380 12.47 1.47 -32.33
C GLY A 380 13.81 1.53 -31.59
N SER A 381 14.88 1.95 -32.27
CA SER A 381 16.20 2.19 -31.66
C SER A 381 16.50 3.67 -31.40
N GLN A 382 15.71 4.59 -31.95
CA GLN A 382 16.00 6.02 -31.84
C GLN A 382 15.65 6.56 -30.44
N PHE A 383 16.51 7.42 -29.93
CA PHE A 383 16.34 8.09 -28.65
C PHE A 383 16.77 9.56 -28.75
N PHE A 384 16.36 10.37 -27.78
CA PHE A 384 16.88 11.70 -27.58
C PHE A 384 17.26 11.94 -26.11
N ILE A 385 18.18 12.88 -25.90
CA ILE A 385 18.53 13.41 -24.58
C ILE A 385 18.02 14.84 -24.50
N VAL A 386 17.20 15.14 -23.50
CA VAL A 386 16.63 16.47 -23.29
C VAL A 386 17.74 17.44 -22.89
N GLN A 387 17.90 18.53 -23.64
CA GLN A 387 18.92 19.54 -23.36
C GLN A 387 18.34 20.87 -22.84
N ASN A 388 17.07 21.16 -23.11
CA ASN A 388 16.47 22.45 -22.81
C ASN A 388 16.77 22.96 -21.39
N GLN A 389 17.54 24.04 -21.28
CA GLN A 389 17.90 24.70 -20.01
C GLN A 389 16.88 25.76 -19.59
N HIS A 390 16.06 26.23 -20.54
CA HIS A 390 15.27 27.44 -20.37
C HIS A 390 13.79 27.16 -20.62
N LEU A 391 13.03 27.02 -19.53
CA LEU A 391 11.59 26.94 -19.59
C LEU A 391 10.97 28.27 -19.13
N PRO A 392 10.15 28.96 -19.96
CA PRO A 392 9.61 30.28 -19.62
C PRO A 392 8.38 30.20 -18.71
N TYR A 393 8.32 29.23 -17.81
CA TYR A 393 7.21 29.00 -16.89
C TYR A 393 7.72 28.90 -15.46
N SER A 394 7.04 29.55 -14.53
CA SER A 394 7.34 29.42 -13.11
C SER A 394 6.88 28.06 -12.54
N LYS A 395 7.50 27.62 -11.43
CA LYS A 395 7.07 26.43 -10.66
C LYS A 395 5.55 26.41 -10.42
N LYS A 396 4.96 27.57 -10.08
CA LYS A 396 3.51 27.70 -9.81
C LYS A 396 2.66 27.47 -11.06
N GLU A 397 3.12 27.90 -12.22
CA GLU A 397 2.41 27.67 -13.49
C GLU A 397 2.48 26.20 -13.90
N ILE A 398 3.65 25.58 -13.74
CA ILE A 398 3.86 24.15 -14.03
C ILE A 398 3.03 23.29 -13.07
N ALA A 399 3.10 23.52 -11.75
CA ALA A 399 2.30 22.76 -10.79
C ALA A 399 0.79 22.91 -11.03
N ARG A 400 0.32 24.10 -11.43
CA ARG A 400 -1.09 24.32 -11.81
C ARG A 400 -1.48 23.53 -13.08
N GLY A 401 -0.52 23.27 -13.95
CA GLY A 401 -0.68 22.43 -15.13
C GLY A 401 -0.85 20.93 -14.82
N GLY A 402 -0.65 20.51 -13.57
CA GLY A 402 -0.87 19.13 -13.11
C GLY A 402 0.41 18.32 -12.88
N TRP A 403 1.59 18.92 -13.01
CA TRP A 403 2.85 18.25 -12.69
C TRP A 403 3.10 18.19 -11.17
N PRO A 404 3.66 17.09 -10.65
CA PRO A 404 4.04 16.98 -9.25
C PRO A 404 5.00 18.09 -8.81
N GLU A 405 4.90 18.53 -7.56
CA GLU A 405 5.66 19.69 -7.07
C GLU A 405 7.19 19.54 -7.19
N PRO A 406 7.81 18.38 -6.89
CA PRO A 406 9.25 18.18 -7.08
C PRO A 406 9.67 18.33 -8.55
N ILE A 407 8.86 17.82 -9.47
CA ILE A 407 9.12 17.88 -10.91
C ILE A 407 8.89 19.30 -11.45
N ALA A 408 7.86 19.99 -10.96
CA ALA A 408 7.57 21.37 -11.32
C ALA A 408 8.71 22.33 -10.91
N GLU A 409 9.40 22.03 -9.82
CA GLU A 409 10.59 22.75 -9.38
C GLU A 409 11.76 22.54 -10.33
N ILE A 410 12.08 21.28 -10.67
CA ILE A 410 13.13 20.95 -11.64
C ILE A 410 12.88 21.64 -12.98
N TYR A 411 11.66 21.57 -13.52
CA TYR A 411 11.33 22.23 -14.78
C TYR A 411 11.54 23.74 -14.75
N ALA A 412 11.21 24.39 -13.63
CA ALA A 412 11.34 25.83 -13.49
C ALA A 412 12.80 26.28 -13.32
N GLU A 413 13.64 25.45 -12.68
CA GLU A 413 15.01 25.81 -12.31
C GLU A 413 16.07 25.29 -13.30
N GLN A 414 15.85 24.10 -13.85
CA GLN A 414 16.83 23.37 -14.66
C GLN A 414 16.37 23.15 -16.11
N GLY A 415 15.08 23.41 -16.40
CA GLY A 415 14.50 23.26 -17.72
C GLY A 415 14.03 21.83 -18.04
N GLY A 416 13.75 21.60 -19.32
CA GLY A 416 13.21 20.35 -19.84
C GLY A 416 12.09 20.57 -20.86
N THR A 417 11.36 19.50 -21.18
CA THR A 417 10.34 19.48 -22.24
C THR A 417 9.01 18.89 -21.73
N PRO A 418 8.29 19.57 -20.82
CA PRO A 418 7.07 19.04 -20.20
C PRO A 418 5.96 18.67 -21.20
N HIS A 419 5.97 19.27 -22.39
CA HIS A 419 5.02 18.96 -23.46
C HIS A 419 5.24 17.58 -24.11
N LEU A 420 6.38 16.91 -23.85
CA LEU A 420 6.70 15.56 -24.29
C LEU A 420 6.34 14.49 -23.24
N ASP A 421 6.00 14.90 -22.02
CA ASP A 421 5.56 13.97 -20.99
C ASP A 421 4.32 13.20 -21.43
N ARG A 422 4.33 11.89 -21.15
CA ARG A 422 3.26 10.96 -21.56
C ARG A 422 3.04 10.89 -23.07
N ARG A 423 4.07 11.26 -23.84
CA ARG A 423 4.14 11.08 -25.30
C ARG A 423 5.40 10.32 -25.72
N HIS A 424 6.46 10.46 -24.94
CA HIS A 424 7.72 9.76 -25.13
C HIS A 424 8.11 9.03 -23.84
N THR A 425 8.50 7.76 -23.97
CA THR A 425 8.97 6.93 -22.86
C THR A 425 10.28 7.47 -22.33
N VAL A 426 10.31 7.95 -21.09
CA VAL A 426 11.57 8.27 -20.39
C VAL A 426 12.10 6.98 -19.79
N PHE A 427 13.37 6.67 -20.02
CA PHE A 427 13.96 5.41 -19.58
C PHE A 427 15.38 5.55 -19.00
N GLY A 428 15.89 6.77 -18.90
CA GLY A 428 17.11 7.08 -18.16
C GLY A 428 17.30 8.56 -17.88
N GLN A 429 18.33 8.90 -17.12
CA GLN A 429 18.70 10.26 -16.74
C GLN A 429 20.22 10.39 -16.65
N LEU A 430 20.78 11.53 -17.12
CA LEU A 430 22.20 11.83 -16.93
C LEU A 430 22.60 11.75 -15.45
N ALA A 431 23.71 11.09 -15.17
CA ALA A 431 24.11 10.68 -13.83
C ALA A 431 25.07 11.67 -13.14
N ASP A 432 25.76 12.53 -13.89
CA ASP A 432 26.76 13.44 -13.33
C ASP A 432 26.92 14.74 -14.12
N GLU A 433 27.56 15.73 -13.50
CA GLU A 433 27.71 17.08 -14.05
C GLU A 433 28.64 17.13 -15.28
N ALA A 434 29.63 16.24 -15.34
CA ALA A 434 30.48 16.09 -16.53
C ALA A 434 29.65 15.68 -17.76
N SER A 435 28.67 14.80 -17.58
CA SER A 435 27.74 14.41 -18.64
C SER A 435 26.86 15.58 -19.10
N TYR A 436 26.44 16.48 -18.19
CA TYR A 436 25.70 17.68 -18.56
C TYR A 436 26.57 18.68 -19.34
N GLU A 437 27.86 18.83 -19.00
CA GLU A 437 28.80 19.66 -19.76
C GLU A 437 29.03 19.12 -21.19
N VAL A 438 29.12 17.80 -21.34
CA VAL A 438 29.23 17.14 -22.65
C VAL A 438 27.94 17.34 -23.45
N LEU A 439 26.77 17.19 -22.83
CA LEU A 439 25.48 17.44 -23.47
C LEU A 439 25.38 18.88 -24.01
N ASP A 440 25.79 19.87 -23.21
CA ASP A 440 25.79 21.27 -23.63
C ASP A 440 26.81 21.56 -24.73
N THR A 441 27.96 20.88 -24.70
CA THR A 441 28.98 20.95 -25.75
C THR A 441 28.42 20.45 -27.07
N ILE A 442 27.77 19.28 -27.06
CA ILE A 442 27.14 18.67 -28.25
C ILE A 442 26.00 19.56 -28.75
N ALA A 443 25.15 20.10 -27.87
CA ALA A 443 24.06 20.99 -28.27
C ALA A 443 24.54 22.36 -28.81
N GLY A 444 25.80 22.71 -28.57
CA GLY A 444 26.43 23.94 -29.05
C GLY A 444 27.07 23.85 -30.44
N VAL A 445 27.11 22.67 -31.07
CA VAL A 445 27.74 22.50 -32.40
C VAL A 445 26.95 23.22 -33.50
N GLU A 446 27.63 23.56 -34.60
CA GLU A 446 26.99 24.17 -35.75
C GLU A 446 26.09 23.15 -36.48
N THR A 447 24.85 23.55 -36.77
CA THR A 447 23.87 22.71 -37.46
C THR A 447 23.47 23.32 -38.81
N GLY A 448 23.25 22.43 -39.78
CA GLY A 448 22.80 22.76 -41.13
C GLY A 448 21.30 22.52 -41.32
N ALA A 449 20.92 22.12 -42.53
CA ALA A 449 19.52 21.82 -42.84
C ALA A 449 18.96 20.68 -41.97
N MET A 450 17.70 20.79 -41.56
CA MET A 450 17.00 19.81 -40.70
C MET A 450 17.66 19.60 -39.33
N ASP A 451 18.37 20.61 -38.83
CA ASP A 451 19.08 20.58 -37.54
C ASP A 451 20.18 19.50 -37.48
N LYS A 452 20.67 19.03 -38.64
CA LYS A 452 21.75 18.05 -38.72
C LYS A 452 23.10 18.74 -38.46
N PRO A 453 23.99 18.18 -37.62
CA PRO A 453 25.33 18.76 -37.39
C PRO A 453 26.13 18.91 -38.69
N VAL A 454 26.90 20.00 -38.81
CA VAL A 454 27.80 20.23 -39.96
C VAL A 454 29.00 19.28 -39.89
N GLU A 455 29.54 19.09 -38.69
CA GLU A 455 30.51 18.05 -38.38
C GLU A 455 29.81 16.96 -37.57
N ASP A 456 30.02 15.69 -37.96
CA ASP A 456 29.31 14.58 -37.34
C ASP A 456 29.66 14.45 -35.84
N VAL A 457 28.64 14.40 -35.00
CA VAL A 457 28.74 13.97 -33.60
C VAL A 457 28.44 12.48 -33.57
N VAL A 458 29.45 11.68 -33.26
CA VAL A 458 29.44 10.22 -33.42
C VAL A 458 29.37 9.56 -32.05
N ILE A 459 28.49 8.57 -31.92
CA ILE A 459 28.51 7.58 -30.83
C ILE A 459 29.62 6.60 -31.17
N GLU A 460 30.72 6.64 -30.45
CA GLU A 460 31.86 5.74 -30.66
C GLU A 460 31.51 4.34 -30.18
N THR A 461 31.00 4.23 -28.94
CA THR A 461 30.47 3.00 -28.34
C THR A 461 29.44 3.33 -27.25
N ILE A 462 28.64 2.34 -26.84
CA ILE A 462 27.83 2.41 -25.62
C ILE A 462 28.19 1.24 -24.70
N GLU A 463 28.73 1.53 -23.53
CA GLU A 463 29.09 0.54 -22.51
C GLU A 463 27.99 0.45 -21.45
N ILE A 464 27.67 -0.77 -21.00
CA ILE A 464 26.64 -1.02 -19.96
C ILE A 464 27.30 -1.65 -18.74
N GLU A 465 27.16 -1.00 -17.59
CA GLU A 465 27.54 -1.49 -16.26
C GLU A 465 26.27 -1.86 -15.48
N ASP A 466 26.25 -3.03 -14.84
CA ASP A 466 25.08 -3.54 -14.09
C ASP A 466 25.00 -2.98 -12.67
#